data_AF-A0A6N4T817-F1
#
_entry.id   AF-A0A6N4T817-F1
#
_cell.length_a   1.000
_cell.length_b   1.000
_cell.length_c   1.000
_cell.angle_alpha   90.00
_cell.angle_beta   90.00
_cell.angle_gamma   90.00
#
_symmetry.space_group_name_H-M   'P 1'
#
loop_
_entity.id
_entity.type
_entity.pdbx_description
1 polymer ?
#
loop_
_entity_poly.entity_id
_entity_poly.type
_entity_poly.pdbx_seq_one_letter_code
_entity_poly.pdbx_strand_id
1 'polypeptide(L)'
;MFGSQVLETAIGIALFFLAVSLFVTAIQEFIATALKLRANTLSSGINELLEQKKNLDPVIQAIVNHPRVSPLDGKLSYISSTSFAAATIHVLGGVGDASKDAFNRLDIAVDNLPAGNLKSVLQLAVSRAQGDVTKVEQEVATWFDESMDRLSGRYKRYAGYLSLGLGAILAVGMKLDAFAVGSALWVSPVLRDQAAAAAAAAIEKGATTTPAITADVLTMFGFQSFFASFPCGMALLGCLVTAFAVSLGAPFWFDFLQSIVKINVRGTGDKPAKADGS
;
A
#
# COMPACT_ATOMS: atom_id res chain seq x y z
N MET A 1 31.17 -0.89 -10.44
CA MET A 1 31.30 -2.36 -10.55
C MET A 1 31.46 -2.91 -9.15
N PHE A 2 30.51 -3.72 -8.69
CA PHE A 2 30.36 -4.18 -7.30
C PHE A 2 31.32 -5.33 -6.93
N GLY A 3 32.43 -5.49 -7.65
CA GLY A 3 33.49 -6.47 -7.39
C GLY A 3 33.11 -7.95 -7.51
N SER A 4 31.82 -8.27 -7.68
CA SER A 4 31.28 -9.62 -7.73
C SER A 4 30.19 -9.74 -8.79
N GLN A 5 30.42 -10.59 -9.80
CA GLN A 5 29.47 -10.89 -10.87
C GLN A 5 28.12 -11.39 -10.33
N VAL A 6 28.15 -12.19 -9.26
CA VAL A 6 26.95 -12.73 -8.62
C VAL A 6 26.10 -11.61 -8.03
N LEU A 7 26.75 -10.66 -7.35
CA LEU A 7 26.08 -9.54 -6.71
C LEU A 7 25.44 -8.60 -7.75
N GLU A 8 26.18 -8.27 -8.80
CA GLU A 8 25.69 -7.43 -9.90
C GLU A 8 24.51 -8.08 -10.63
N THR A 9 24.56 -9.40 -10.82
CA THR A 9 23.44 -10.16 -11.41
C THR A 9 22.21 -10.11 -10.49
N ALA A 10 22.39 -10.31 -9.18
CA ALA A 10 21.30 -10.26 -8.22
C ALA A 10 20.63 -8.88 -8.17
N ILE A 11 21.41 -7.79 -8.25
CA ILE A 11 20.90 -6.41 -8.33
C ILE A 11 20.04 -6.24 -9.59
N GLY A 12 20.50 -6.76 -10.74
CA GLY A 12 19.73 -6.68 -11.98
C GLY A 12 18.43 -7.46 -11.94
N ILE A 13 18.42 -8.66 -11.35
CA ILE A 13 17.20 -9.45 -11.16
C ILE A 13 16.22 -8.70 -10.24
N ALA A 14 16.71 -8.16 -9.13
CA ALA A 14 15.91 -7.41 -8.18
C ALA A 14 15.26 -6.17 -8.81
N LEU A 15 16.05 -5.38 -9.55
CA LEU A 15 15.58 -4.19 -10.23
C LEU A 15 14.55 -4.53 -11.31
N PHE A 16 14.77 -5.59 -12.07
CA PHE A 16 13.84 -6.04 -13.09
C PHE A 16 12.48 -6.41 -12.50
N PHE A 17 12.45 -7.25 -11.47
CA PHE A 17 11.18 -7.63 -10.84
C PHE A 17 10.52 -6.49 -10.07
N LEU A 18 11.30 -5.56 -9.51
CA LEU A 18 10.77 -4.30 -9.00
C LEU A 18 10.05 -3.52 -10.10
N ALA A 19 10.63 -3.46 -11.31
CA ALA A 19 10.04 -2.74 -12.43
C ALA A 19 8.72 -3.37 -12.92
N VAL A 20 8.72 -4.68 -13.11
CA VAL A 20 7.50 -5.41 -13.51
C VAL A 20 6.43 -5.32 -12.43
N SER A 21 6.80 -5.42 -11.15
CA SER A 21 5.83 -5.32 -10.04
C SER A 21 5.21 -3.93 -9.94
N LEU A 22 5.97 -2.86 -10.16
CA LEU A 22 5.42 -1.50 -10.19
C LEU A 22 4.49 -1.28 -11.38
N PHE A 23 4.78 -1.88 -12.53
CA PHE A 23 3.86 -1.86 -13.68
C PHE A 23 2.54 -2.55 -13.36
N VAL A 24 2.58 -3.72 -12.71
CA VAL A 24 1.38 -4.45 -12.28
C VAL A 24 0.58 -3.62 -11.27
N THR A 25 1.24 -2.99 -10.30
CA THR A 25 0.60 -2.08 -9.35
C THR A 25 -0.09 -0.93 -10.07
N ALA A 26 0.55 -0.29 -11.06
CA ALA A 26 -0.06 0.79 -11.83
C ALA A 26 -1.35 0.35 -12.56
N ILE A 27 -1.34 -0.85 -13.16
CA ILE A 27 -2.55 -1.43 -13.78
C ILE A 27 -3.62 -1.72 -12.72
N GLN A 28 -3.23 -2.30 -11.58
CA GLN A 28 -4.14 -2.58 -10.48
C GLN A 28 -4.81 -1.28 -9.97
N GLU A 29 -4.06 -0.19 -9.85
CA GLU A 29 -4.59 1.11 -9.45
C GLU A 29 -5.51 1.72 -10.50
N PHE A 30 -5.17 1.60 -11.78
CA PHE A 30 -6.03 2.03 -12.88
C PHE A 30 -7.38 1.30 -12.85
N ILE A 31 -7.37 -0.03 -12.70
CA ILE A 31 -8.58 -0.85 -12.58
C ILE A 31 -9.38 -0.47 -11.33
N ALA A 32 -8.71 -0.33 -10.17
CA ALA A 32 -9.36 0.05 -8.92
C ALA A 32 -10.03 1.43 -8.99
N THR A 33 -9.41 2.37 -9.71
CA THR A 33 -9.93 3.73 -9.92
C THR A 33 -11.10 3.71 -10.90
N ALA A 34 -10.97 3.03 -12.04
CA ALA A 34 -12.01 2.91 -13.05
C ALA A 34 -13.28 2.24 -12.50
N LEU A 35 -13.12 1.20 -11.68
CA LEU A 35 -14.22 0.48 -11.03
C LEU A 35 -14.68 1.11 -9.72
N LYS A 36 -14.10 2.25 -9.30
CA LYS A 36 -14.39 2.97 -8.04
C LYS A 36 -14.40 2.06 -6.80
N LEU A 37 -13.60 0.98 -6.81
CA LEU A 37 -13.64 -0.06 -5.79
C LEU A 37 -13.28 0.48 -4.40
N ARG A 38 -12.41 1.50 -4.33
CA ARG A 38 -12.02 2.16 -3.07
C ARG A 38 -13.18 2.91 -2.42
N ALA A 39 -13.87 3.78 -3.18
CA ALA A 39 -15.02 4.54 -2.69
C ALA A 39 -16.20 3.63 -2.28
N ASN A 40 -16.45 2.56 -3.06
CA ASN A 40 -17.51 1.61 -2.77
C ASN A 40 -17.20 0.72 -1.54
N THR A 41 -15.93 0.37 -1.33
CA THR A 41 -15.52 -0.38 -0.14
C THR A 41 -15.67 0.48 1.12
N LEU A 42 -15.32 1.76 1.04
CA LEU A 42 -15.46 2.71 2.14
C LEU A 42 -16.93 2.97 2.49
N SER A 43 -17.78 3.21 1.50
CA SER A 43 -19.22 3.45 1.74
C SER A 43 -19.92 2.21 2.28
N SER A 44 -19.58 1.03 1.74
CA SER A 44 -20.11 -0.25 2.26
C SER A 44 -19.63 -0.49 3.69
N GLY A 45 -18.36 -0.19 3.99
CA GLY A 45 -17.80 -0.35 5.33
C GLY A 45 -18.52 0.53 6.35
N ILE A 46 -18.71 1.81 6.05
CA ILE A 46 -19.44 2.74 6.92
C ILE A 46 -20.88 2.29 7.15
N ASN A 47 -21.58 1.84 6.11
CA ASN A 47 -22.95 1.33 6.24
C ASN A 47 -23.01 0.05 7.09
N GLU A 48 -21.98 -0.80 7.02
CA GLU A 48 -21.86 -2.02 7.82
C GLU A 48 -21.52 -1.70 9.29
N LEU A 49 -20.65 -0.73 9.57
CA LEU A 49 -20.35 -0.27 10.94
C LEU A 49 -21.53 0.40 11.62
N LEU A 50 -22.32 1.12 10.84
CA LEU A 50 -23.50 1.83 11.31
C LEU A 50 -24.74 0.92 11.31
N GLU A 51 -24.57 -0.39 11.05
CA GLU A 51 -25.62 -1.43 11.05
C GLU A 51 -26.89 -1.02 10.28
N GLN A 52 -26.70 -0.33 9.14
CA GLN A 52 -27.80 0.31 8.43
C GLN A 52 -28.67 -0.68 7.68
N LYS A 53 -29.73 -1.15 8.33
CA LYS A 53 -30.85 -1.82 7.68
C LYS A 53 -31.86 -0.75 7.20
N LYS A 54 -31.58 -0.17 6.04
CA LYS A 54 -32.52 0.56 5.14
C LYS A 54 -33.01 1.98 5.50
N ASN A 55 -32.90 2.50 6.72
CA ASN A 55 -33.21 3.91 7.00
C ASN A 55 -32.13 4.51 7.90
N LEU A 56 -31.43 5.55 7.43
CA LEU A 56 -30.46 6.24 8.28
C LEU A 56 -31.22 7.08 9.30
N ASP A 57 -30.87 6.94 10.57
CA ASP A 57 -31.27 7.92 11.58
C ASP A 57 -30.73 9.32 11.19
N PRO A 58 -31.52 10.39 11.39
CA PRO A 58 -31.15 11.75 10.99
C PRO A 58 -29.79 12.21 11.55
N VAL A 59 -29.45 11.72 12.75
CA VAL A 59 -28.18 12.02 13.44
C VAL A 59 -27.00 11.41 12.69
N ILE A 60 -27.14 10.17 12.21
CA ILE A 60 -26.09 9.46 11.48
C ILE A 60 -25.88 10.11 10.10
N GLN A 61 -26.96 10.54 9.43
CA GLN A 61 -26.85 11.35 8.21
C GLN A 61 -26.09 12.66 8.44
N ALA A 62 -26.34 13.33 9.57
CA ALA A 62 -25.66 14.57 9.92
C ALA A 62 -24.14 14.37 10.13
N ILE A 63 -23.71 13.22 10.67
CA ILE A 63 -22.29 12.88 10.83
C ILE A 63 -21.63 12.62 9.47
N VAL A 64 -22.24 11.79 8.62
CA VAL A 64 -21.65 11.42 7.32
C VAL A 64 -21.62 12.60 6.35
N ASN A 65 -22.66 13.44 6.34
CA ASN A 65 -22.75 14.64 5.50
C ASN A 65 -22.00 15.84 6.09
N HIS A 66 -21.29 15.68 7.21
CA HIS A 66 -20.58 16.77 7.86
C HIS A 66 -19.48 17.32 6.92
N PRO A 67 -19.28 18.66 6.82
CA PRO A 67 -18.29 19.26 5.91
C PRO A 67 -16.84 18.80 6.13
N ARG A 68 -16.52 18.29 7.33
CA ARG A 68 -15.22 17.71 7.63
C ARG A 68 -15.06 16.26 7.13
N VAL A 69 -16.16 15.56 6.85
CA VAL A 69 -16.20 14.13 6.46
C VAL A 69 -16.48 13.97 4.98
N SER A 70 -17.41 14.74 4.42
CA SER A 70 -17.71 14.74 2.99
C SER A 70 -17.12 15.98 2.33
N PRO A 71 -16.16 15.82 1.38
CA PRO A 71 -15.79 16.90 0.48
C PRO A 71 -17.02 17.36 -0.33
N LEU A 72 -17.04 18.62 -0.72
CA LEU A 72 -18.15 19.31 -1.40
C LEU A 72 -18.64 18.62 -2.69
N ASP A 73 -17.85 17.69 -3.24
CA ASP A 73 -18.16 16.94 -4.47
C ASP A 73 -19.02 15.69 -4.24
N GLY A 74 -19.46 15.43 -3.00
CA GLY A 74 -20.41 14.36 -2.66
C GLY A 74 -19.90 12.93 -2.85
N LYS A 75 -18.60 12.74 -3.13
CA LYS A 75 -17.96 11.43 -3.28
C LYS A 75 -16.96 11.19 -2.17
N LEU A 76 -17.26 10.22 -1.30
CA LEU A 76 -16.36 9.78 -0.24
C LEU A 76 -15.23 8.93 -0.84
N SER A 77 -14.10 9.57 -1.17
CA SER A 77 -12.90 8.89 -1.68
C SER A 77 -11.99 8.38 -0.56
N TYR A 78 -12.02 9.04 0.60
CA TYR A 78 -11.31 8.63 1.82
C TYR A 78 -11.85 9.44 3.01
N ILE A 79 -12.07 8.82 4.17
CA ILE A 79 -12.41 9.51 5.42
C ILE A 79 -11.30 9.18 6.42
N SER A 80 -10.63 10.21 6.96
CA SER A 80 -9.74 9.99 8.09
C SER A 80 -10.57 9.75 9.36
N SER A 81 -10.12 8.82 10.20
CA SER A 81 -10.71 8.54 11.51
C SER A 81 -10.86 9.79 12.37
N THR A 82 -9.87 10.67 12.33
CA THR A 82 -9.89 11.97 13.02
C THR A 82 -11.01 12.89 12.56
N SER A 83 -11.25 12.98 11.24
CA SER A 83 -12.32 13.81 10.71
C SER A 83 -13.70 13.24 11.02
N PHE A 84 -13.83 11.92 10.99
CA PHE A 84 -15.06 11.22 11.40
C PHE A 84 -15.34 11.40 12.89
N ALA A 85 -14.35 11.20 13.75
CA ALA A 85 -14.47 11.37 15.19
C ALA A 85 -14.83 12.81 15.53
N ALA A 86 -14.09 13.79 14.99
CA ALA A 86 -14.38 15.20 15.22
C ALA A 86 -15.78 15.59 14.73
N ALA A 87 -16.25 15.07 13.60
CA ALA A 87 -17.61 15.29 13.13
C ALA A 87 -18.66 14.66 14.05
N THR A 88 -18.40 13.46 14.55
CA THR A 88 -19.26 12.77 15.51
C THR A 88 -19.39 13.57 16.80
N ILE A 89 -18.27 14.02 17.36
CA ILE A 89 -18.26 14.88 18.55
C ILE A 89 -18.94 16.21 18.28
N HIS A 90 -18.73 16.83 17.13
CA HIS A 90 -19.36 18.11 16.79
C HIS A 90 -20.89 17.99 16.62
N VAL A 91 -21.38 16.93 15.96
CA VAL A 91 -22.81 16.69 15.77
C VAL A 91 -23.51 16.34 17.09
N LEU A 92 -22.85 15.57 17.97
CA LEU A 92 -23.46 15.11 19.23
C LEU A 92 -23.24 16.09 20.41
N GLY A 93 -22.04 16.65 20.53
CA GLY A 93 -21.68 17.61 21.59
C GLY A 93 -22.11 19.04 21.30
N GLY A 94 -22.48 19.36 20.06
CA GLY A 94 -22.90 20.68 19.61
C GLY A 94 -21.76 21.70 19.53
N VAL A 95 -22.08 22.91 19.05
CA VAL A 95 -21.15 24.04 18.99
C VAL A 95 -21.07 24.70 20.37
N GLY A 96 -19.87 24.90 20.93
CA GLY A 96 -19.69 25.72 22.14
C GLY A 96 -18.38 25.47 22.91
N ASP A 97 -17.81 26.54 23.47
CA ASP A 97 -16.58 26.54 24.28
C ASP A 97 -16.87 26.25 25.75
N ALA A 98 -16.76 24.98 26.16
CA ALA A 98 -16.46 24.55 27.54
C ALA A 98 -16.33 23.03 27.58
N SER A 99 -15.16 22.50 27.94
CA SER A 99 -14.85 21.07 27.88
C SER A 99 -15.80 20.21 28.73
N LYS A 100 -16.23 20.69 29.90
CA LYS A 100 -17.18 19.98 30.79
C LYS A 100 -18.62 20.01 30.28
N ASP A 101 -19.09 21.15 29.76
CA ASP A 101 -20.45 21.26 29.23
C ASP A 101 -20.59 20.55 27.88
N ALA A 102 -19.53 20.54 27.06
CA ALA A 102 -19.44 19.72 25.86
C ALA A 102 -19.48 18.23 26.18
N PHE A 103 -18.76 17.78 27.22
CA PHE A 103 -18.76 16.39 27.64
C PHE A 103 -20.15 15.94 28.15
N ASN A 104 -20.79 16.74 29.01
CA ASN A 104 -22.12 16.40 29.53
C ASN A 104 -23.17 16.36 28.43
N ARG A 105 -23.12 17.29 27.45
CA ARG A 105 -24.01 17.26 26.28
C ARG A 105 -23.77 16.01 25.44
N LEU A 106 -22.50 15.64 25.24
CA LEU A 106 -22.12 14.45 24.51
C LEU A 106 -22.65 13.17 25.21
N ASP A 107 -22.49 13.05 26.52
CA ASP A 107 -22.98 11.91 27.32
C ASP A 107 -24.50 11.73 27.16
N ILE A 108 -25.26 12.83 27.33
CA ILE A 108 -26.71 12.85 27.13
C ILE A 108 -27.08 12.50 25.67
N ALA A 109 -26.35 13.04 24.69
CA ALA A 109 -26.62 12.77 23.27
C ALA A 109 -26.36 11.30 22.92
N VAL A 110 -25.31 10.71 23.48
CA VAL A 110 -24.94 9.30 23.29
C VAL A 110 -26.01 8.36 23.85
N ASP A 111 -26.60 8.68 25.00
CA ASP A 111 -27.68 7.88 25.58
C ASP A 111 -28.95 7.87 24.72
N ASN A 112 -29.18 8.97 24.00
CA ASN A 112 -30.32 9.11 23.06
C ASN A 112 -30.06 8.51 21.67
N LEU A 113 -28.86 7.99 21.39
CA LEU A 113 -28.58 7.33 20.12
C LEU A 113 -29.41 6.04 19.98
N PRO A 114 -29.78 5.68 18.73
CA PRO A 114 -30.36 4.37 18.41
C PRO A 114 -29.43 3.25 18.86
N ALA A 115 -30.01 2.09 19.21
CA ALA A 115 -29.22 0.92 19.57
C ALA A 115 -28.38 0.46 18.36
N GLY A 116 -27.08 0.24 18.59
CA GLY A 116 -26.16 -0.25 17.57
C GLY A 116 -24.70 -0.18 18.02
N ASN A 117 -23.79 -0.59 17.15
CA ASN A 117 -22.35 -0.60 17.43
C ASN A 117 -21.80 0.79 17.78
N LEU A 118 -22.20 1.84 17.05
CA LEU A 118 -21.75 3.21 17.29
C LEU A 118 -22.12 3.71 18.69
N LYS A 119 -23.35 3.44 19.16
CA LYS A 119 -23.78 3.79 20.51
C LYS A 119 -22.94 3.10 21.56
N SER A 120 -22.73 1.79 21.41
CA SER A 120 -21.96 0.98 22.36
C SER A 120 -20.52 1.48 22.50
N VAL A 121 -19.91 1.87 21.38
CA VAL A 121 -18.55 2.42 21.33
C VAL A 121 -18.50 3.79 21.98
N LEU A 122 -19.44 4.68 21.65
CA LEU A 122 -19.49 6.02 22.24
C LEU A 122 -19.76 5.98 23.74
N GLN A 123 -20.66 5.11 24.23
CA GLN A 123 -20.90 4.94 25.67
C GLN A 123 -19.63 4.47 26.39
N LEU A 124 -18.90 3.52 25.79
CA LEU A 124 -17.63 3.05 26.33
C LEU A 124 -16.57 4.16 26.33
N ALA A 125 -16.46 4.92 25.25
CA ALA A 125 -15.50 6.01 25.11
C ALA A 125 -15.77 7.14 26.11
N VAL A 126 -17.04 7.55 26.27
CA VAL A 126 -17.46 8.55 27.27
C VAL A 126 -17.17 8.05 28.68
N SER A 127 -17.52 6.80 29.01
CA SER A 127 -17.25 6.21 30.32
C SER A 127 -15.76 6.17 30.67
N ARG A 128 -14.88 5.95 29.68
CA ARG A 128 -13.41 5.89 29.86
C ARG A 128 -12.75 7.25 29.90
N ALA A 129 -13.30 8.24 29.22
CA ALA A 129 -12.69 9.55 29.03
C ALA A 129 -12.73 10.46 30.27
N GLN A 130 -13.53 10.12 31.30
CA GLN A 130 -13.56 10.83 32.59
C GLN A 130 -13.76 12.36 32.46
N GLY A 131 -14.56 12.83 31.50
CA GLY A 131 -14.81 14.24 31.28
C GLY A 131 -13.95 14.92 30.20
N ASP A 132 -13.04 14.19 29.55
CA ASP A 132 -12.15 14.72 28.50
C ASP A 132 -12.66 14.38 27.10
N VAL A 133 -13.23 15.38 26.41
CA VAL A 133 -13.76 15.22 25.05
C VAL A 133 -12.67 14.78 24.05
N THR A 134 -11.42 15.19 24.26
CA THR A 134 -10.29 14.82 23.37
C THR A 134 -10.01 13.32 23.43
N LYS A 135 -10.14 12.71 24.62
CA LYS A 135 -10.00 11.26 24.79
C LYS A 135 -11.15 10.50 24.14
N VAL A 136 -12.37 11.03 24.20
CA VAL A 136 -13.51 10.44 23.48
C VAL A 136 -13.25 10.46 21.99
N GLU A 137 -12.77 11.59 21.45
CA GLU A 137 -12.42 11.72 20.03
C GLU A 137 -11.35 10.68 19.61
N GLN A 138 -10.30 10.51 20.43
CA GLN A 138 -9.24 9.52 20.15
C GLN A 138 -9.76 8.08 20.15
N GLU A 139 -10.55 7.68 21.14
CA GLU A 139 -11.12 6.32 21.22
C GLU A 139 -12.05 6.03 20.04
N VAL A 140 -12.88 7.01 19.64
CA VAL A 140 -13.75 6.89 18.46
C VAL A 140 -12.93 6.79 17.18
N ALA A 141 -11.85 7.58 17.06
CA ALA A 141 -10.94 7.51 15.92
C ALA A 141 -10.27 6.13 15.82
N THR A 142 -9.74 5.61 16.93
CA THR A 142 -9.11 4.28 16.99
C THR A 142 -10.11 3.18 16.63
N TRP A 143 -11.31 3.21 17.21
CA TRP A 143 -12.36 2.24 16.87
C TRP A 143 -12.72 2.29 15.39
N PHE A 144 -12.85 3.49 14.81
CA PHE A 144 -13.17 3.66 13.40
C PHE A 144 -12.06 3.07 12.51
N ASP A 145 -10.79 3.33 12.82
CA ASP A 145 -9.66 2.76 12.07
C ASP A 145 -9.64 1.23 12.14
N GLU A 146 -9.75 0.63 13.33
CA GLU A 146 -9.79 -0.84 13.49
C GLU A 146 -10.97 -1.47 12.75
N SER A 147 -12.13 -0.82 12.82
CA SER A 147 -13.36 -1.20 12.15
C SER A 147 -13.22 -1.14 10.62
N MET A 148 -12.63 -0.08 10.10
CA MET A 148 -12.34 0.08 8.68
C MET A 148 -11.30 -0.93 8.19
N ASP A 149 -10.31 -1.28 9.00
CA ASP A 149 -9.32 -2.30 8.66
C ASP A 149 -9.93 -3.70 8.54
N ARG A 150 -10.89 -4.04 9.41
CA ARG A 150 -11.63 -5.31 9.36
C ARG A 150 -12.54 -5.38 8.13
N LEU A 151 -13.28 -4.31 7.86
CA LEU A 151 -14.25 -4.27 6.75
C LEU A 151 -13.60 -4.16 5.37
N SER A 152 -12.43 -3.51 5.28
CA SER A 152 -11.62 -3.47 4.06
C SER A 152 -10.87 -4.78 3.77
N GLY A 153 -10.97 -5.79 4.64
CA GLY A 153 -10.28 -7.07 4.49
C GLY A 153 -10.59 -7.82 3.19
N ARG A 154 -11.85 -7.77 2.71
CA ARG A 154 -12.24 -8.35 1.40
C ARG A 154 -11.51 -7.67 0.24
N TYR A 155 -11.37 -6.34 0.30
CA TYR A 155 -10.64 -5.57 -0.71
C TYR A 155 -9.14 -5.91 -0.69
N LYS A 156 -8.52 -6.03 0.49
CA LYS A 156 -7.10 -6.47 0.61
C LYS A 156 -6.87 -7.82 -0.06
N ARG A 157 -7.80 -8.77 0.08
CA ARG A 157 -7.74 -10.08 -0.60
C ARG A 157 -7.98 -10.00 -2.10
N TYR A 158 -8.99 -9.24 -2.54
CA TYR A 158 -9.28 -9.02 -3.96
C TYR A 158 -8.09 -8.36 -4.67
N ALA A 159 -7.49 -7.34 -4.07
CA ALA A 159 -6.28 -6.69 -4.57
C ALA A 159 -5.14 -7.69 -4.76
N GLY A 160 -4.93 -8.62 -3.81
CA GLY A 160 -3.93 -9.68 -3.94
C GLY A 160 -4.24 -10.70 -5.04
N TYR A 161 -5.50 -11.11 -5.21
CA TYR A 161 -5.88 -12.00 -6.32
C TYR A 161 -5.79 -11.31 -7.68
N LEU A 162 -6.11 -10.01 -7.74
CA LEU A 162 -6.00 -9.20 -8.93
C LEU A 162 -4.53 -9.03 -9.33
N SER A 163 -3.62 -8.78 -8.39
CA SER A 163 -2.18 -8.68 -8.67
C SER A 163 -1.59 -10.02 -9.15
N LEU A 164 -1.99 -11.14 -8.53
CA LEU A 164 -1.62 -12.48 -8.98
C LEU A 164 -2.11 -12.76 -10.41
N GLY A 165 -3.37 -12.43 -10.70
CA GLY A 165 -3.97 -12.59 -12.02
C GLY A 165 -3.30 -11.73 -13.08
N LEU A 166 -3.05 -10.45 -12.79
CA LEU A 166 -2.34 -9.53 -13.69
C LEU A 166 -0.89 -9.98 -13.92
N GLY A 167 -0.20 -10.43 -12.87
CA GLY A 167 1.15 -10.99 -12.99
C GLY A 167 1.19 -12.23 -13.88
N ALA A 168 0.22 -13.14 -13.73
CA ALA A 168 0.09 -14.31 -14.61
C ALA A 168 -0.24 -13.94 -16.06
N ILE A 169 -1.16 -12.99 -16.28
CA ILE A 169 -1.52 -12.51 -17.62
C ILE A 169 -0.32 -11.85 -18.29
N LEU A 170 0.44 -11.02 -17.56
CA LEU A 170 1.66 -10.40 -18.08
C LEU A 170 2.75 -11.43 -18.36
N ALA A 171 2.94 -12.41 -17.49
CA ALA A 171 3.92 -13.49 -17.70
C ALA A 171 3.61 -14.28 -18.99
N VAL A 172 2.35 -14.66 -19.21
CA VAL A 172 1.94 -15.42 -20.41
C VAL A 172 1.89 -14.54 -21.65
N GLY A 173 1.25 -13.38 -21.57
CA GLY A 173 1.03 -12.48 -22.70
C GLY A 173 2.32 -11.84 -23.20
N MET A 174 3.24 -11.51 -22.29
CA MET A 174 4.55 -10.97 -22.63
C MET A 174 5.63 -12.06 -22.70
N LYS A 175 5.33 -13.34 -22.48
CA LYS A 175 6.34 -14.44 -22.44
C LYS A 175 7.53 -14.13 -21.53
N LEU A 176 7.24 -13.63 -20.33
CA LEU A 176 8.26 -13.16 -19.40
C LEU A 176 8.78 -14.34 -18.56
N ASP A 177 10.04 -14.73 -18.82
CA ASP A 177 10.69 -15.88 -18.18
C ASP A 177 11.80 -15.44 -17.21
N ALA A 178 11.63 -15.75 -15.93
CA ALA A 178 12.60 -15.44 -14.88
C ALA A 178 14.01 -16.04 -15.14
N PHE A 179 14.08 -17.25 -15.69
CA PHE A 179 15.36 -17.90 -16.01
C PHE A 179 16.05 -17.24 -17.19
N ALA A 180 15.28 -16.82 -18.21
CA ALA A 180 15.82 -16.07 -19.34
C ALA A 180 16.46 -14.75 -18.85
N VAL A 181 15.76 -14.02 -17.97
CA VAL A 181 16.27 -12.78 -17.36
C VAL A 181 17.57 -13.01 -16.60
N GLY A 182 17.59 -14.01 -15.71
CA GLY A 182 18.79 -14.37 -14.95
C GLY A 182 19.96 -14.76 -15.85
N SER A 183 19.71 -15.56 -16.90
CA SER A 183 20.75 -15.99 -17.83
C SER A 183 21.33 -14.85 -18.67
N ALA A 184 20.51 -13.91 -19.13
CA ALA A 184 21.02 -12.77 -19.91
C ALA A 184 21.84 -11.82 -19.03
N LEU A 185 21.39 -11.56 -17.80
CA LEU A 185 22.15 -10.77 -16.83
C LEU A 185 23.46 -11.47 -16.44
N TRP A 186 23.48 -12.79 -16.37
CA TRP A 186 24.69 -13.55 -16.08
C TRP A 186 25.73 -13.48 -17.21
N VAL A 187 25.29 -13.53 -18.46
CA VAL A 187 26.18 -13.55 -19.64
C VAL A 187 26.67 -12.14 -20.00
N SER A 188 25.82 -11.12 -19.89
CA SER A 188 26.10 -9.79 -20.43
C SER A 188 26.60 -8.80 -19.36
N PRO A 189 27.88 -8.43 -19.34
CA PRO A 189 28.41 -7.41 -18.40
C PRO A 189 27.75 -6.04 -18.58
N VAL A 190 27.42 -5.66 -19.82
CA VAL A 190 26.76 -4.37 -20.12
C VAL A 190 25.40 -4.24 -19.43
N LEU A 191 24.59 -5.31 -19.43
CA LEU A 191 23.28 -5.30 -18.76
C LEU A 191 23.41 -5.20 -17.24
N ARG A 192 24.48 -5.77 -16.67
CA ARG A 192 24.77 -5.67 -15.23
C ARG A 192 25.18 -4.26 -14.83
N ASP A 193 26.04 -3.61 -15.61
CA ASP A 193 26.47 -2.23 -15.34
C ASP A 193 25.29 -1.26 -15.44
N GLN A 194 24.46 -1.44 -16.46
CA GLN A 194 23.21 -0.70 -16.64
C GLN A 194 22.24 -0.92 -15.47
N ALA A 195 22.01 -2.17 -15.08
CA ALA A 195 21.17 -2.50 -13.93
C ALA A 195 21.69 -1.86 -12.63
N ALA A 196 23.00 -1.92 -12.40
CA ALA A 196 23.64 -1.33 -11.23
C ALA A 196 23.42 0.18 -11.15
N ALA A 197 23.57 0.90 -12.27
CA ALA A 197 23.35 2.34 -12.34
C ALA A 197 21.87 2.70 -12.08
N ALA A 198 20.94 1.97 -12.70
CA ALA A 198 19.51 2.19 -12.51
C ALA A 198 19.05 1.84 -11.08
N ALA A 199 19.62 0.81 -10.46
CA ALA A 199 19.35 0.44 -9.08
C ALA A 199 19.79 1.52 -8.09
N ALA A 200 20.96 2.11 -8.29
CA ALA A 200 21.43 3.24 -7.48
C ALA A 200 20.45 4.43 -7.56
N ALA A 201 20.01 4.78 -8.77
CA ALA A 201 19.03 5.86 -8.98
C ALA A 201 17.66 5.56 -8.35
N ALA A 202 17.22 4.29 -8.35
CA ALA A 202 15.96 3.88 -7.73
C ALA A 202 16.00 3.99 -6.19
N ILE A 203 17.14 3.68 -5.57
CA ILE A 203 17.33 3.82 -4.12
C ILE A 203 17.33 5.28 -3.70
N GLU A 204 18.06 6.14 -4.43
CA GLU A 204 18.10 7.59 -4.13
C GLU A 204 16.72 8.23 -4.18
N LYS A 205 15.86 7.78 -5.10
CA LYS A 205 14.50 8.29 -5.26
C LYS A 205 13.47 7.69 -4.29
N GLY A 206 13.84 6.69 -3.48
CA GLY A 206 12.93 6.06 -2.52
C GLY A 206 11.68 5.43 -3.14
N ALA A 207 11.79 4.90 -4.37
CA ALA A 207 10.67 4.47 -5.19
C ALA A 207 9.93 3.23 -4.62
N THR A 208 9.01 3.45 -3.69
CA THR A 208 8.18 2.39 -3.08
C THR A 208 6.69 2.50 -3.42
N THR A 209 6.19 3.67 -3.85
CA THR A 209 4.72 3.89 -3.92
C THR A 209 4.19 4.75 -5.08
N THR A 210 5.01 5.24 -6.01
CA THR A 210 4.47 6.06 -7.12
C THR A 210 5.23 5.79 -8.42
N PRO A 211 4.52 5.56 -9.55
CA PRO A 211 5.13 5.13 -10.80
C PRO A 211 5.85 6.31 -11.46
N ALA A 212 7.14 6.40 -11.21
CA ALA A 212 8.09 6.91 -12.20
C ALA A 212 9.11 5.82 -12.50
N ILE A 213 8.61 4.64 -12.84
CA ILE A 213 9.33 3.76 -13.76
C ILE A 213 8.92 4.23 -15.13
N THR A 214 9.72 5.15 -15.67
CA THR A 214 9.61 5.51 -17.07
C THR A 214 9.82 4.24 -17.89
N ALA A 215 9.10 4.13 -19.01
CA ALA A 215 9.33 3.10 -20.00
C ALA A 215 10.83 2.89 -20.29
N ASP A 216 11.66 3.93 -20.07
CA ASP A 216 13.12 3.91 -20.11
C ASP A 216 13.78 2.77 -19.33
N VAL A 217 13.34 2.41 -18.12
CA VAL A 217 13.99 1.30 -17.38
C VAL A 217 13.68 -0.03 -18.06
N LEU A 218 12.44 -0.21 -18.52
CA LEU A 218 11.99 -1.43 -19.21
C LEU A 218 12.61 -1.54 -20.62
N THR A 219 12.79 -0.43 -21.33
CA THR A 219 13.43 -0.38 -22.65
C THR A 219 14.95 -0.45 -22.57
N MET A 220 15.57 0.06 -21.50
CA MET A 220 17.01 -0.02 -21.22
C MET A 220 17.49 -1.47 -21.11
N PHE A 221 16.66 -2.38 -20.58
CA PHE A 221 16.97 -3.81 -20.58
C PHE A 221 16.82 -4.48 -21.95
N GLY A 222 16.36 -3.78 -23.00
CA GLY A 222 16.19 -4.38 -24.32
C GLY A 222 15.11 -5.47 -24.32
N PHE A 223 13.96 -5.20 -23.69
CA PHE A 223 12.85 -6.14 -23.45
C PHE A 223 12.58 -7.07 -24.66
N GLN A 224 12.63 -6.56 -25.90
CA GLN A 224 12.42 -7.35 -27.14
C GLN A 224 13.34 -8.58 -27.30
N SER A 225 14.55 -8.56 -26.75
CA SER A 225 15.55 -9.62 -26.92
C SER A 225 15.35 -10.82 -25.98
N PHE A 226 14.53 -10.68 -24.92
CA PHE A 226 14.22 -11.76 -23.99
C PHE A 226 13.13 -12.72 -24.51
N PHE A 227 12.30 -12.27 -25.47
CA PHE A 227 11.14 -13.03 -25.96
C PHE A 227 11.46 -14.11 -27.00
N ALA A 228 12.71 -14.16 -27.44
CA ALA A 228 13.15 -15.03 -28.50
C ALA A 228 14.07 -16.11 -27.94
N SER A 229 13.46 -17.14 -27.35
CA SER A 229 13.76 -18.55 -27.60
C SER A 229 13.37 -19.41 -26.39
N PHE A 230 13.01 -20.67 -26.67
CA PHE A 230 13.06 -21.86 -25.79
C PHE A 230 11.72 -22.55 -25.40
N PRO A 231 11.78 -23.88 -25.18
CA PRO A 231 10.73 -24.84 -25.52
C PRO A 231 9.67 -24.99 -24.43
N CYS A 232 8.52 -25.53 -24.86
CA CYS A 232 7.25 -25.65 -24.15
C CYS A 232 7.33 -26.05 -22.65
N GLY A 233 8.32 -26.85 -22.23
CA GLY A 233 8.42 -27.36 -20.85
C GLY A 233 9.07 -26.42 -19.81
N MET A 234 10.23 -25.83 -20.11
CA MET A 234 10.92 -24.94 -19.13
C MET A 234 10.30 -23.55 -19.06
N ALA A 235 9.72 -23.09 -20.17
CA ALA A 235 9.04 -21.79 -20.23
C ALA A 235 7.85 -21.72 -19.26
N LEU A 236 7.17 -22.85 -19.00
CA LEU A 236 6.05 -22.91 -18.06
C LEU A 236 6.54 -22.70 -16.62
N LEU A 237 7.65 -23.35 -16.24
CA LEU A 237 8.27 -23.12 -14.92
C LEU A 237 8.78 -21.68 -14.78
N GLY A 238 9.43 -21.14 -15.82
CA GLY A 238 9.86 -19.74 -15.85
C GLY A 238 8.70 -18.76 -15.68
N CYS A 239 7.59 -18.97 -16.39
CA CYS A 239 6.38 -18.16 -16.25
C CYS A 239 5.74 -18.27 -14.86
N LEU A 240 5.74 -19.46 -14.24
CA LEU A 240 5.25 -19.64 -12.87
C LEU A 240 6.12 -18.90 -11.86
N VAL A 241 7.45 -19.00 -11.98
CA VAL A 241 8.39 -18.25 -11.14
C VAL A 241 8.20 -16.75 -11.32
N THR A 242 7.99 -16.29 -12.56
CA THR A 242 7.67 -14.89 -12.85
C THR A 242 6.37 -14.45 -12.17
N ALA A 243 5.27 -15.19 -12.36
CA ALA A 243 3.98 -14.84 -11.77
C ALA A 243 4.06 -14.80 -10.25
N PHE A 244 4.80 -15.75 -9.65
CA PHE A 244 5.09 -15.75 -8.22
C PHE A 244 5.94 -14.54 -7.80
N ALA A 245 7.03 -14.24 -8.51
CA ALA A 245 7.89 -13.09 -8.24
C ALA A 245 7.14 -11.75 -8.29
N VAL A 246 6.26 -11.57 -9.27
CA VAL A 246 5.41 -10.38 -9.39
C VAL A 246 4.37 -10.31 -8.27
N SER A 247 3.84 -11.46 -7.82
CA SER A 247 2.87 -11.50 -6.72
C SER A 247 3.44 -11.02 -5.37
N LEU A 248 4.76 -11.05 -5.20
CA LEU A 248 5.45 -10.51 -4.01
C LEU A 248 5.35 -8.98 -3.94
N GLY A 249 5.12 -8.32 -5.09
CA GLY A 249 4.91 -6.88 -5.19
C GLY A 249 6.20 -6.05 -5.13
N ALA A 250 6.06 -4.77 -5.44
CA ALA A 250 7.17 -3.82 -5.50
C ALA A 250 7.92 -3.61 -4.17
N PRO A 251 7.25 -3.52 -2.99
CA PRO A 251 7.93 -3.29 -1.73
C PRO A 251 8.96 -4.38 -1.40
N PHE A 252 8.62 -5.65 -1.64
CA PHE A 252 9.53 -6.78 -1.44
C PHE A 252 10.83 -6.63 -2.24
N TRP A 253 10.73 -6.36 -3.54
CA TRP A 253 11.89 -6.24 -4.42
C TRP A 253 12.73 -5.00 -4.13
N PHE A 254 12.10 -3.93 -3.64
CA PHE A 254 12.82 -2.73 -3.20
C PHE A 254 13.63 -3.00 -1.94
N ASP A 255 13.03 -3.64 -0.94
CA ASP A 255 13.71 -4.03 0.30
C ASP A 255 14.85 -5.02 0.02
N PHE A 256 14.63 -5.97 -0.89
CA PHE A 256 15.66 -6.91 -1.34
C PHE A 256 16.83 -6.18 -2.01
N LEU A 257 16.54 -5.23 -2.91
CA LEU A 257 17.55 -4.41 -3.58
C LEU A 257 18.35 -3.57 -2.58
N GLN A 258 17.68 -2.93 -1.61
CA GLN A 258 18.35 -2.20 -0.53
C GLN A 258 19.25 -3.11 0.31
N SER A 259 18.78 -4.30 0.65
CA SER A 259 19.53 -5.28 1.43
C SER A 259 20.83 -5.66 0.73
N ILE A 260 20.77 -5.97 -0.56
CA ILE A 260 21.95 -6.34 -1.37
C ILE A 260 22.96 -5.19 -1.45
N VAL A 261 22.49 -3.97 -1.71
CA VAL A 261 23.39 -2.79 -1.79
C VAL A 261 24.02 -2.48 -0.43
N LYS A 262 23.27 -2.60 0.67
CA LYS A 262 23.81 -2.43 2.04
C LYS A 262 24.87 -3.48 2.38
N ILE A 263 24.68 -4.74 1.97
CA ILE A 263 25.66 -5.82 2.18
C ILE A 263 26.97 -5.51 1.44
N ASN A 264 26.89 -4.98 0.22
CA ASN A 264 28.09 -4.59 -0.53
C ASN A 264 28.89 -3.48 0.16
N VAL A 265 28.21 -2.41 0.60
CA VAL A 265 28.88 -1.28 1.27
C VAL A 265 29.54 -1.70 2.58
N ARG A 266 29.01 -2.72 3.27
CA ARG A 266 29.60 -3.28 4.49
C ARG A 266 30.74 -4.28 4.22
N GLY A 267 30.76 -4.93 3.06
CA GLY A 267 31.79 -5.90 2.66
C GLY A 267 33.09 -5.26 2.16
N THR A 268 33.08 -3.98 1.77
CA THR A 268 34.26 -3.21 1.34
C THR A 268 34.90 -2.41 2.48
N GLY A 269 34.90 -2.95 3.70
CA GLY A 269 35.53 -2.30 4.86
C GLY A 269 37.03 -2.04 4.62
N ASP A 270 37.48 -0.83 4.95
CA ASP A 270 38.84 -0.33 4.70
C ASP A 270 39.93 -1.34 5.05
N LYS A 271 40.86 -1.55 4.11
CA LYS A 271 42.10 -2.28 4.35
C LYS A 271 42.85 -1.57 5.47
N PRO A 272 43.26 -2.24 6.57
CA PRO A 272 43.96 -1.57 7.66
C PRO A 272 45.21 -0.92 7.08
N ALA A 273 45.36 0.38 7.34
CA ALA A 273 46.57 1.10 6.99
C ALA A 273 47.76 0.33 7.56
N LYS A 274 48.71 0.01 6.68
CA LYS A 274 49.94 -0.67 7.05
C LYS A 274 50.57 0.14 8.19
N ALA A 275 50.70 -0.49 9.35
CA ALA A 275 51.49 0.08 10.42
C ALA A 275 52.93 0.10 9.89
N ASP A 276 53.36 1.26 9.40
CA ASP A 276 54.74 1.50 9.04
C ASP A 276 55.53 1.52 10.35
N GLY A 277 56.09 0.36 10.69
CA GLY A 277 57.13 0.22 11.67
C GLY A 277 58.47 0.56 11.03
N SER A 278 59.04 1.70 11.44
CA SER A 278 60.47 1.96 11.66
C SER A 278 60.70 3.44 11.91
#